data_AF-A0A255GER9-F1
#
_entry.id   AF-A0A255GER9-F1
#
_cell.length_a   1.000
_cell.length_b   1.000
_cell.length_c   1.000
_cell.angle_alpha   90.00
_cell.angle_beta   90.00
_cell.angle_gamma   90.00
#
_symmetry.space_group_name_H-M   'P 1'
#
loop_
_entity.id
_entity.type
_entity.pdbx_description
1 polymer ?
#
loop_
_entity_poly.entity_id
_entity_poly.type
_entity_poly.pdbx_seq_one_letter_code
_entity_poly.pdbx_strand_id
1 'polypeptide(L)'
;MSDESGLSLFDNTASAAGHFPSARRGYHREAVDEYVLNLEGQRSKLRDQVAQLQTQLRELTNRPAPRPEDADYTHLGGHATEMLRIAQVQAKELVDKAHGEAARIKEEARREGQQARALSEREAEDIRMTSIGELRQLRANLERQVGEQVSMARAEGEQLVVSAQQHAEAVVREAQRKSGAMLEAARREAASIRQTAEAEAAQVRASSAAEREQLLARLASEHEEATQRTQQLLADSTRAHEEAQRLLSSEIEHATRVRTESLAEAERVRIQAAREGDAHLAASHQKATELMQQTEQKAAWRADELNRENERLLQRKESILAQLNSLSSLADQTANEQQQFLDDARPQQQSTRDSQPQQPIPPRPGGQSGQSGQSGASGQSAPSARSAQSAPRSAQSAPAAPPAQHRTGQNQPGTNRQPQQGSQGQQRNPSGERPRQQPKQSPQQNTGRTGEGGQPRR
;
A
#
# COMPACT_ATOMS: atom_id res chain seq x y z
N MET A 1 -105.88 -27.54 49.85
CA MET A 1 -106.56 -26.78 50.92
C MET A 1 -106.78 -25.38 50.38
N SER A 2 -107.89 -24.74 50.74
CA SER A 2 -108.38 -23.54 50.05
C SER A 2 -108.02 -22.27 50.81
N ASP A 3 -107.38 -21.31 50.14
CA ASP A 3 -107.04 -20.00 50.70
C ASP A 3 -108.27 -19.06 50.69
N GLU A 4 -109.26 -19.32 51.54
CA GLU A 4 -110.47 -18.48 51.70
C GLU A 4 -110.21 -17.21 52.56
N SER A 5 -108.95 -16.94 52.90
CA SER A 5 -108.44 -15.88 53.79
C SER A 5 -108.76 -14.43 53.36
N GLY A 6 -109.38 -14.21 52.21
CA GLY A 6 -109.65 -12.88 51.64
C GLY A 6 -111.10 -12.39 51.72
N LEU A 7 -112.08 -13.26 52.00
CA LEU A 7 -113.51 -12.91 51.92
C LEU A 7 -114.15 -12.52 53.26
N SER A 8 -113.61 -13.01 54.37
CA SER A 8 -114.03 -12.64 55.73
C SER A 8 -113.66 -11.20 56.14
N LEU A 9 -112.91 -10.49 55.31
CA LEU A 9 -112.44 -9.12 55.57
C LEU A 9 -113.55 -8.06 55.60
N PHE A 10 -114.72 -8.36 55.02
CA PHE A 10 -115.80 -7.39 54.80
C PHE A 10 -117.04 -7.60 55.68
N ASP A 11 -117.05 -8.62 56.54
CA ASP A 11 -118.17 -8.86 57.46
C ASP A 11 -118.22 -7.81 58.60
N ASN A 12 -119.11 -7.97 59.59
CA ASN A 12 -119.64 -6.86 60.37
C ASN A 12 -118.64 -5.96 61.11
N THR A 13 -117.45 -6.45 61.46
CA THR A 13 -116.32 -5.67 61.99
C THR A 13 -115.03 -6.10 61.30
N ALA A 14 -114.37 -5.17 60.60
CA ALA A 14 -113.02 -5.37 60.06
C ALA A 14 -111.99 -5.53 61.19
N SER A 15 -112.24 -4.94 62.36
CA SER A 15 -111.50 -5.19 63.59
C SER A 15 -111.53 -6.66 64.08
N ALA A 16 -112.37 -7.54 63.50
CA ALA A 16 -112.37 -8.98 63.74
C ALA A 16 -111.69 -9.80 62.63
N ALA A 17 -111.26 -9.16 61.53
CA ALA A 17 -110.46 -9.82 60.50
C ALA A 17 -109.00 -9.97 60.98
N GLY A 18 -108.44 -11.16 60.78
CA GLY A 18 -107.09 -11.49 61.25
C GLY A 18 -105.99 -10.60 60.63
N HIS A 19 -104.89 -10.43 61.37
CA HIS A 19 -103.76 -9.56 61.02
C HIS A 19 -103.27 -9.72 59.56
N PHE A 20 -103.24 -8.61 58.82
CA PHE A 20 -102.71 -8.54 57.46
C PHE A 20 -101.23 -8.97 57.37
N PRO A 21 -100.83 -9.77 56.37
CA PRO A 21 -99.43 -10.20 56.21
C PRO A 21 -98.52 -9.03 55.82
N SER A 22 -97.41 -8.87 56.54
CA SER A 22 -96.47 -7.76 56.34
C SER A 22 -95.43 -8.01 55.24
N ALA A 23 -95.20 -7.02 54.38
CA ALA A 23 -94.14 -7.04 53.35
C ALA A 23 -93.09 -5.93 53.58
N ARG A 24 -91.86 -6.12 53.06
CA ARG A 24 -90.71 -5.20 53.28
C ARG A 24 -90.90 -3.75 52.77
N ARG A 25 -91.98 -3.48 52.01
CA ARG A 25 -92.42 -2.15 51.57
C ARG A 25 -93.96 -2.04 51.65
N GLY A 26 -94.54 -2.51 52.75
CA GLY A 26 -95.97 -2.36 53.04
C GLY A 26 -96.34 -0.96 53.54
N TYR A 27 -97.64 -0.69 53.65
CA TYR A 27 -98.17 0.53 54.26
C TYR A 27 -97.92 0.56 55.78
N HIS A 28 -97.90 1.78 56.35
CA HIS A 28 -97.75 1.96 57.80
C HIS A 28 -98.98 1.41 58.53
N ARG A 29 -98.79 0.36 59.32
CA ARG A 29 -99.88 -0.36 60.01
C ARG A 29 -100.78 0.58 60.81
N GLU A 30 -100.22 1.44 61.64
CA GLU A 30 -101.00 2.34 62.52
C GLU A 30 -101.91 3.29 61.72
N ALA A 31 -101.42 3.83 60.60
CA ALA A 31 -102.21 4.67 59.70
C ALA A 31 -103.28 3.89 58.91
N VAL A 32 -103.05 2.60 58.64
CA VAL A 32 -104.06 1.71 58.05
C VAL A 32 -105.12 1.34 59.10
N ASP A 33 -104.72 1.00 60.32
CA ASP A 33 -105.61 0.65 61.43
C ASP A 33 -106.51 1.86 61.80
N GLU A 34 -105.98 3.10 61.83
CA GLU A 34 -106.75 4.34 61.99
C GLU A 34 -107.71 4.60 60.82
N TYR A 35 -107.26 4.41 59.57
CA TYR A 35 -108.11 4.59 58.39
C TYR A 35 -109.24 3.56 58.31
N VAL A 36 -108.99 2.31 58.73
CA VAL A 36 -110.01 1.27 58.85
C VAL A 36 -111.03 1.61 59.93
N LEU A 37 -110.61 2.10 61.10
CA LEU A 37 -111.52 2.57 62.16
C LEU A 37 -112.43 3.72 61.67
N ASN A 38 -111.88 4.64 60.88
CA ASN A 38 -112.66 5.72 60.26
C ASN A 38 -113.69 5.17 59.24
N LEU A 39 -113.29 4.21 58.39
CA LEU A 39 -114.20 3.52 57.47
C LEU A 39 -115.29 2.71 58.20
N GLU A 40 -114.97 2.03 59.31
CA GLU A 40 -115.98 1.37 60.16
C GLU A 40 -117.00 2.38 60.71
N GLY A 41 -116.51 3.52 61.22
CA GLY A 41 -117.35 4.63 61.71
C GLY A 41 -118.13 5.39 60.64
N GLN A 42 -117.74 5.31 59.38
CA GLN A 42 -118.55 5.76 58.23
C GLN A 42 -119.59 4.71 57.84
N ARG A 43 -119.21 3.41 57.84
CA ARG A 43 -120.12 2.30 57.49
C ARG A 43 -121.26 2.12 58.50
N SER A 44 -121.04 2.39 59.79
CA SER A 44 -122.13 2.42 60.79
C SER A 44 -123.12 3.55 60.48
N LYS A 45 -122.66 4.80 60.36
CA LYS A 45 -123.49 5.97 60.03
C LYS A 45 -124.30 5.76 58.75
N LEU A 46 -123.71 5.16 57.71
CA LEU A 46 -124.42 4.86 56.46
C LEU A 46 -125.50 3.79 56.65
N ARG A 47 -125.25 2.76 57.49
CA ARG A 47 -126.27 1.76 57.86
C ARG A 47 -127.39 2.36 58.70
N ASP A 48 -127.08 3.26 59.63
CA ASP A 48 -128.07 3.97 60.44
C ASP A 48 -128.96 4.87 59.57
N GLN A 49 -128.37 5.59 58.60
CA GLN A 49 -129.11 6.34 57.59
C GLN A 49 -129.99 5.45 56.72
N VAL A 50 -129.49 4.30 56.26
CA VAL A 50 -130.30 3.33 55.49
C VAL A 50 -131.44 2.76 56.33
N ALA A 51 -131.22 2.47 57.62
CA ALA A 51 -132.26 2.01 58.54
C ALA A 51 -133.32 3.10 58.80
N GLN A 52 -132.91 4.35 58.98
CA GLN A 52 -133.81 5.50 59.08
C GLN A 52 -134.63 5.69 57.80
N LEU A 53 -133.99 5.66 56.62
CA LEU A 53 -134.68 5.76 55.32
C LEU A 53 -135.63 4.58 55.09
N GLN A 54 -135.28 3.35 55.47
CA GLN A 54 -136.19 2.21 55.42
C GLN A 54 -137.37 2.36 56.39
N THR A 55 -137.17 3.02 57.53
CA THR A 55 -138.24 3.29 58.50
C THR A 55 -139.19 4.37 57.96
N GLN A 56 -138.64 5.48 57.44
CA GLN A 56 -139.41 6.52 56.76
C GLN A 56 -140.17 5.97 55.52
N LEU A 57 -139.56 5.08 54.73
CA LEU A 57 -140.24 4.41 53.61
C LEU A 57 -141.35 3.48 54.08
N ARG A 58 -141.21 2.80 55.22
CA ARG A 58 -142.31 2.02 55.83
C ARG A 58 -143.42 2.92 56.36
N GLU A 59 -143.10 4.04 57.00
CA GLU A 59 -144.09 5.04 57.45
C GLU A 59 -144.86 5.64 56.27
N LEU A 60 -144.17 6.01 55.19
CA LEU A 60 -144.78 6.56 53.97
C LEU A 60 -145.59 5.51 53.20
N THR A 61 -145.16 4.24 53.20
CA THR A 61 -145.89 3.13 52.55
C THR A 61 -147.12 2.70 53.35
N ASN A 62 -147.04 2.71 54.69
CA ASN A 62 -148.15 2.36 55.58
C ASN A 62 -149.10 3.54 55.84
N ARG A 63 -148.78 4.76 55.37
CA ARG A 63 -149.69 5.91 55.38
C ARG A 63 -150.79 5.67 54.35
N PRO A 64 -152.06 5.43 54.75
CA PRO A 64 -153.13 5.23 53.79
C PRO A 64 -153.33 6.50 52.96
N ALA A 65 -153.28 6.36 51.64
CA ALA A 65 -153.56 7.47 50.73
C ALA A 65 -155.02 7.93 50.92
N PRO A 66 -155.29 9.24 51.04
CA PRO A 66 -156.66 9.74 51.07
C PRO A 66 -157.32 9.40 49.73
N ARG A 67 -158.48 8.73 49.76
CA ARG A 67 -159.25 8.41 48.56
C ARG A 67 -159.96 9.68 48.07
N PRO A 68 -159.71 10.15 46.84
CA PRO A 68 -160.49 11.23 46.25
C PRO A 68 -161.75 10.65 45.61
N GLU A 69 -162.90 10.95 46.19
CA GLU A 69 -164.18 10.91 45.49
C GLU A 69 -164.59 12.36 45.19
N ASP A 70 -165.30 12.56 44.08
CA ASP A 70 -165.64 13.82 43.42
C ASP A 70 -164.45 14.72 43.00
N ALA A 71 -164.14 14.72 41.69
CA ALA A 71 -163.00 15.42 41.10
C ALA A 71 -163.44 16.48 40.06
N ASP A 72 -163.45 17.75 40.47
CA ASP A 72 -163.82 18.89 39.61
C ASP A 72 -162.68 19.35 38.69
N TYR A 73 -162.55 18.72 37.53
CA TYR A 73 -161.52 19.05 36.52
C TYR A 73 -161.72 20.42 35.82
N THR A 74 -162.81 21.14 36.09
CA THR A 74 -163.13 22.45 35.46
C THR A 74 -162.06 23.52 35.73
N HIS A 75 -161.47 23.52 36.92
CA HIS A 75 -160.44 24.49 37.31
C HIS A 75 -159.05 24.13 36.78
N LEU A 76 -158.86 22.93 36.24
CA LEU A 76 -157.57 22.48 35.70
C LEU A 76 -157.13 23.31 34.49
N GLY A 77 -158.05 23.85 33.68
CA GLY A 77 -157.68 24.69 32.53
C GLY A 77 -156.98 25.99 32.93
N GLY A 78 -157.54 26.71 33.93
CA GLY A 78 -156.92 27.91 34.49
C GLY A 78 -155.64 27.59 35.26
N HIS A 79 -155.66 26.54 36.08
CA HIS A 79 -154.49 26.14 36.86
C HIS A 79 -153.33 25.65 35.97
N ALA A 80 -153.60 24.89 34.91
CA ALA A 80 -152.57 24.41 33.98
C ALA A 80 -152.01 25.53 33.09
N THR A 81 -152.83 26.50 32.66
CA THR A 81 -152.33 27.66 31.91
C THR A 81 -151.49 28.59 32.78
N GLU A 82 -151.87 28.81 34.05
CA GLU A 82 -151.02 29.54 35.00
C GLU A 82 -149.77 28.75 35.39
N MET A 83 -149.84 27.43 35.58
CA MET A 83 -148.66 26.60 35.81
C MET A 83 -147.73 26.56 34.60
N LEU A 84 -148.24 26.56 33.36
CA LEU A 84 -147.42 26.71 32.16
C LEU A 84 -146.80 28.11 32.07
N ARG A 85 -147.51 29.16 32.49
CA ARG A 85 -146.98 30.53 32.56
C ARG A 85 -145.86 30.65 33.60
N ILE A 86 -146.08 30.12 34.80
CA ILE A 86 -145.09 30.05 35.89
C ILE A 86 -143.89 29.22 35.44
N ALA A 87 -144.11 28.04 34.84
CA ALA A 87 -143.04 27.19 34.32
C ALA A 87 -142.27 27.86 33.17
N GLN A 88 -142.93 28.64 32.30
CA GLN A 88 -142.26 29.40 31.24
C GLN A 88 -141.42 30.55 31.79
N VAL A 89 -141.90 31.24 32.83
CA VAL A 89 -141.13 32.27 33.56
C VAL A 89 -139.95 31.63 34.29
N GLN A 90 -140.15 30.53 35.01
CA GLN A 90 -139.09 29.79 35.71
C GLN A 90 -138.07 29.19 34.74
N ALA A 91 -138.50 28.65 33.60
CA ALA A 91 -137.61 28.16 32.55
C ALA A 91 -136.81 29.30 31.91
N LYS A 92 -137.44 30.46 31.66
CA LYS A 92 -136.72 31.64 31.19
C LYS A 92 -135.71 32.11 32.24
N GLU A 93 -136.10 32.22 33.51
CA GLU A 93 -135.18 32.58 34.60
C GLU A 93 -134.02 31.58 34.71
N LEU A 94 -134.28 30.28 34.57
CA LEU A 94 -133.24 29.24 34.60
C LEU A 94 -132.30 29.37 33.41
N VAL A 95 -132.81 29.68 32.21
CA VAL A 95 -132.01 29.97 31.02
C VAL A 95 -131.20 31.26 31.19
N ASP A 96 -131.77 32.33 31.75
CA ASP A 96 -131.09 33.60 32.00
C ASP A 96 -130.00 33.44 33.09
N LYS A 97 -130.29 32.66 34.14
CA LYS A 97 -129.31 32.25 35.19
C LYS A 97 -128.17 31.42 34.57
N ALA A 98 -128.49 30.40 33.78
CA ALA A 98 -127.49 29.56 33.10
C ALA A 98 -126.65 30.35 32.07
N HIS A 99 -127.22 31.35 31.39
CA HIS A 99 -126.45 32.27 30.55
C HIS A 99 -125.52 33.16 31.38
N GLY A 100 -125.97 33.67 32.52
CA GLY A 100 -125.15 34.43 33.47
C GLY A 100 -124.00 33.61 34.06
N GLU A 101 -124.26 32.36 34.44
CA GLU A 101 -123.26 31.41 34.93
C GLU A 101 -122.28 31.01 33.82
N ALA A 102 -122.75 30.67 32.63
CA ALA A 102 -121.89 30.40 31.48
C ALA A 102 -121.05 31.62 31.05
N ALA A 103 -121.55 32.85 31.24
CA ALA A 103 -120.79 34.07 31.03
C ALA A 103 -119.70 34.27 32.11
N ARG A 104 -120.02 34.00 33.39
CA ARG A 104 -119.04 34.01 34.49
C ARG A 104 -117.93 32.98 34.25
N ILE A 105 -118.27 31.73 33.97
CA ILE A 105 -117.30 30.65 33.71
C ILE A 105 -116.42 30.98 32.50
N LYS A 106 -116.97 31.57 31.42
CA LYS A 106 -116.19 32.02 30.27
C LYS A 106 -115.23 33.17 30.60
N GLU A 107 -115.61 34.07 31.50
CA GLU A 107 -114.77 35.19 31.94
C GLU A 107 -113.69 34.73 32.94
N GLU A 108 -114.02 33.79 33.82
CA GLU A 108 -113.10 33.14 34.75
C GLU A 108 -112.03 32.33 34.00
N ALA A 109 -112.44 31.42 33.12
CA ALA A 109 -111.52 30.64 32.27
C ALA A 109 -110.66 31.53 31.33
N ARG A 110 -111.16 32.72 30.94
CA ARG A 110 -110.34 33.72 30.22
C ARG A 110 -109.27 34.33 31.11
N ARG A 111 -109.59 34.66 32.36
CA ARG A 111 -108.63 35.20 33.34
C ARG A 111 -107.58 34.16 33.72
N GLU A 112 -108.00 32.93 34.00
CA GLU A 112 -107.09 31.80 34.23
C GLU A 112 -106.19 31.56 33.00
N GLY A 113 -106.76 31.54 31.78
CA GLY A 113 -105.99 31.40 30.54
C GLY A 113 -105.02 32.56 30.27
N GLN A 114 -105.33 33.78 30.70
CA GLN A 114 -104.42 34.93 30.66
C GLN A 114 -103.32 34.82 31.72
N GLN A 115 -103.65 34.39 32.94
CA GLN A 115 -102.69 34.18 34.02
C GLN A 115 -101.71 33.05 33.68
N ALA A 116 -102.21 31.92 33.19
CA ALA A 116 -101.38 30.79 32.74
C ALA A 116 -100.39 31.20 31.64
N ARG A 117 -100.84 31.99 30.65
CA ARG A 117 -99.94 32.55 29.62
C ARG A 117 -98.90 33.48 30.23
N ALA A 118 -99.31 34.43 31.08
CA ALA A 118 -98.40 35.37 31.72
C ALA A 118 -97.40 34.69 32.69
N LEU A 119 -97.74 33.51 33.23
CA LEU A 119 -96.80 32.66 33.98
C LEU A 119 -95.84 31.95 33.04
N SER A 120 -96.30 31.23 32.03
CA SER A 120 -95.43 30.54 31.06
C SER A 120 -94.54 31.49 30.26
N GLU A 121 -94.97 32.73 29.99
CA GLU A 121 -94.14 33.77 29.37
C GLU A 121 -92.99 34.22 30.30
N ARG A 122 -93.23 34.28 31.62
CA ARG A 122 -92.17 34.56 32.62
C ARG A 122 -91.22 33.38 32.78
N GLU A 123 -91.76 32.18 32.95
CA GLU A 123 -90.98 30.94 33.05
C GLU A 123 -90.09 30.74 31.82
N ALA A 124 -90.59 31.03 30.61
CA ALA A 124 -89.81 30.98 29.39
C ALA A 124 -88.68 32.03 29.36
N GLU A 125 -88.90 33.25 29.84
CA GLU A 125 -87.85 34.28 29.90
C GLU A 125 -86.85 34.01 31.03
N ASP A 126 -87.26 33.46 32.18
CA ASP A 126 -86.36 33.02 33.25
C ASP A 126 -85.46 31.86 32.79
N ILE A 127 -86.02 30.88 32.06
CA ILE A 127 -85.25 29.80 31.42
C ILE A 127 -84.32 30.36 30.33
N ARG A 128 -84.76 31.36 29.56
CA ARG A 128 -83.94 32.04 28.56
C ARG A 128 -82.77 32.80 29.20
N MET A 129 -83.01 33.52 30.29
CA MET A 129 -82.01 34.33 30.99
C MET A 129 -80.99 33.46 31.74
N THR A 130 -81.44 32.38 32.39
CA THR A 130 -80.53 31.40 33.03
C THR A 130 -79.68 30.68 31.99
N SER A 131 -80.27 30.11 30.93
CA SER A 131 -79.50 29.42 29.87
C SER A 131 -78.54 30.34 29.10
N ILE A 132 -78.89 31.61 28.85
CA ILE A 132 -77.95 32.60 28.31
C ILE A 132 -76.82 32.89 29.30
N GLY A 133 -77.10 32.90 30.61
CA GLY A 133 -76.09 32.99 31.66
C GLY A 133 -75.12 31.81 31.66
N GLU A 134 -75.65 30.58 31.64
CA GLU A 134 -74.87 29.34 31.59
C GLU A 134 -74.00 29.25 30.32
N LEU A 135 -74.56 29.58 29.15
CA LEU A 135 -73.81 29.61 27.89
C LEU A 135 -72.67 30.64 27.91
N ARG A 136 -72.87 31.81 28.55
CA ARG A 136 -71.81 32.81 28.76
C ARG A 136 -70.73 32.29 29.72
N GLN A 137 -71.10 31.63 30.81
CA GLN A 137 -70.16 31.02 31.75
C GLN A 137 -69.35 29.88 31.11
N LEU A 138 -70.02 28.97 30.39
CA LEU A 138 -69.37 27.90 29.65
C LEU A 138 -68.39 28.45 28.60
N ARG A 139 -68.82 29.46 27.82
CA ARG A 139 -67.94 30.14 26.87
C ARG A 139 -66.72 30.75 27.55
N ALA A 140 -66.89 31.51 28.63
CA ALA A 140 -65.77 32.13 29.35
C ALA A 140 -64.83 31.10 29.99
N ASN A 141 -65.34 29.92 30.38
CA ASN A 141 -64.53 28.80 30.86
C ASN A 141 -63.74 28.13 29.73
N LEU A 142 -64.34 27.93 28.56
CA LEU A 142 -63.67 27.39 27.38
C LEU A 142 -62.61 28.35 26.83
N GLU A 143 -62.91 29.65 26.76
CA GLU A 143 -61.96 30.69 26.35
C GLU A 143 -60.73 30.73 27.29
N ARG A 144 -60.94 30.52 28.60
CA ARG A 144 -59.85 30.39 29.58
C ARG A 144 -59.03 29.11 29.36
N GLN A 145 -59.68 27.96 29.24
CA GLN A 145 -59.01 26.67 29.01
C GLN A 145 -58.20 26.65 27.71
N VAL A 146 -58.70 27.27 26.64
CA VAL A 146 -57.97 27.43 25.37
C VAL A 146 -56.79 28.38 25.56
N GLY A 147 -56.93 29.48 26.30
CA GLY A 147 -55.83 30.38 26.65
C GLY A 147 -54.73 29.68 27.47
N GLU A 148 -55.13 28.89 28.46
CA GLU A 148 -54.24 28.05 29.28
C GLU A 148 -53.48 27.05 28.40
N GLN A 149 -54.19 26.25 27.57
CA GLN A 149 -53.58 25.28 26.65
C GLN A 149 -52.63 25.94 25.63
N VAL A 150 -53.00 27.09 25.07
CA VAL A 150 -52.12 27.84 24.14
C VAL A 150 -50.88 28.39 24.85
N SER A 151 -50.99 28.79 26.13
CA SER A 151 -49.81 29.23 26.89
C SER A 151 -48.89 28.07 27.25
N MET A 152 -49.44 26.90 27.63
CA MET A 152 -48.68 25.67 27.84
C MET A 152 -47.96 25.21 26.56
N ALA A 153 -48.67 25.09 25.44
CA ALA A 153 -48.08 24.65 24.17
C ALA A 153 -46.98 25.61 23.65
N ARG A 154 -47.07 26.91 23.95
CA ARG A 154 -45.99 27.87 23.69
C ARG A 154 -44.78 27.63 24.59
N ALA A 155 -44.98 27.49 25.90
CA ALA A 155 -43.90 27.23 26.84
C ALA A 155 -43.18 25.89 26.56
N GLU A 156 -43.92 24.84 26.20
CA GLU A 156 -43.37 23.55 25.75
C GLU A 156 -42.58 23.69 24.44
N GLY A 157 -43.10 24.47 23.48
CA GLY A 157 -42.40 24.78 22.23
C GLY A 157 -41.10 25.57 22.44
N GLU A 158 -41.10 26.56 23.33
CA GLU A 158 -39.92 27.34 23.72
C GLU A 158 -38.87 26.45 24.42
N GLN A 159 -39.29 25.57 25.34
CA GLN A 159 -38.41 24.58 25.98
C GLN A 159 -37.83 23.58 24.97
N LEU A 160 -38.61 23.15 23.98
CA LEU A 160 -38.13 22.28 22.90
C LEU A 160 -37.09 22.99 22.02
N VAL A 161 -37.30 24.26 21.68
CA VAL A 161 -36.32 25.06 20.92
C VAL A 161 -35.03 25.25 21.72
N VAL A 162 -35.12 25.62 23.01
CA VAL A 162 -33.93 25.82 23.87
C VAL A 162 -33.16 24.52 24.06
N SER A 163 -33.83 23.39 24.30
CA SER A 163 -33.15 22.09 24.44
C SER A 163 -32.55 21.59 23.13
N ALA A 164 -33.20 21.83 21.98
CA ALA A 164 -32.64 21.54 20.66
C ALA A 164 -31.40 22.41 20.36
N GLN A 165 -31.40 23.69 20.72
CA GLN A 165 -30.24 24.59 20.61
C GLN A 165 -29.08 24.10 21.48
N GLN A 166 -29.32 23.81 22.76
CA GLN A 166 -28.30 23.29 23.68
C GLN A 166 -27.70 21.95 23.19
N HIS A 167 -28.54 21.07 22.64
CA HIS A 167 -28.08 19.81 22.03
C HIS A 167 -27.24 20.05 20.78
N ALA A 168 -27.66 20.96 19.88
CA ALA A 168 -26.86 21.33 18.70
C ALA A 168 -25.50 21.92 19.09
N GLU A 169 -25.44 22.82 20.08
CA GLU A 169 -24.18 23.33 20.62
C GLU A 169 -23.33 22.24 21.28
N ALA A 170 -23.93 21.26 21.94
CA ALA A 170 -23.20 20.14 22.54
C ALA A 170 -22.53 19.28 21.46
N VAL A 171 -23.27 18.95 20.38
CA VAL A 171 -22.78 18.22 19.21
C VAL A 171 -21.67 19.01 18.50
N VAL A 172 -21.85 20.31 18.27
CA VAL A 172 -20.83 21.17 17.64
C VAL A 172 -19.56 21.24 18.50
N ARG A 173 -19.69 21.45 19.81
CA ARG A 173 -18.53 21.44 20.74
C ARG A 173 -17.84 20.08 20.79
N GLU A 174 -18.57 18.98 20.68
CA GLU A 174 -17.99 17.64 20.62
C GLU A 174 -17.25 17.38 19.29
N ALA A 175 -17.85 17.77 18.17
CA ALA A 175 -17.22 17.68 16.85
C ALA A 175 -15.94 18.52 16.78
N GLN A 176 -15.94 19.73 17.35
CA GLN A 176 -14.75 20.59 17.50
C GLN A 176 -13.67 19.92 18.36
N ARG A 177 -14.02 19.34 19.53
CA ARG A 177 -13.07 18.59 20.37
C ARG A 177 -12.47 17.39 19.63
N LYS A 178 -13.30 16.61 18.93
CA LYS A 178 -12.86 15.44 18.13
C LYS A 178 -11.94 15.86 16.97
N SER A 179 -12.29 16.92 16.26
CA SER A 179 -11.46 17.48 15.17
C SER A 179 -10.11 18.00 15.70
N GLY A 180 -10.11 18.77 16.80
CA GLY A 180 -8.88 19.23 17.45
C GLY A 180 -7.99 18.09 17.91
N ALA A 181 -8.56 17.06 18.55
CA ALA A 181 -7.82 15.86 18.96
C ALA A 181 -7.22 15.08 17.77
N MET A 182 -7.96 14.97 16.66
CA MET A 182 -7.48 14.34 15.43
C MET A 182 -6.34 15.13 14.78
N LEU A 183 -6.44 16.46 14.72
CA LEU A 183 -5.38 17.34 14.22
C LEU A 183 -4.11 17.25 15.08
N GLU A 184 -4.26 17.21 16.42
CA GLU A 184 -3.12 17.04 17.33
C GLU A 184 -2.50 15.65 17.25
N ALA A 185 -3.28 14.58 17.05
CA ALA A 185 -2.76 13.25 16.78
C ALA A 185 -1.96 13.23 15.47
N ALA A 186 -2.53 13.72 14.37
CA ALA A 186 -1.86 13.79 13.08
C ALA A 186 -0.60 14.67 13.10
N ARG A 187 -0.58 15.77 13.88
CA ARG A 187 0.61 16.60 14.09
C ARG A 187 1.74 15.83 14.79
N ARG A 188 1.44 15.03 15.81
CA ARG A 188 2.41 14.19 16.53
C ARG A 188 2.92 13.04 15.66
N GLU A 189 2.02 12.38 14.94
CA GLU A 189 2.37 11.32 13.99
C GLU A 189 3.29 11.85 12.88
N ALA A 190 2.93 12.98 12.24
CA ALA A 190 3.78 13.62 11.24
C ALA A 190 5.12 14.12 11.79
N ALA A 191 5.18 14.52 13.07
CA ALA A 191 6.44 14.86 13.74
C ALA A 191 7.30 13.60 13.99
N SER A 192 6.69 12.50 14.44
CA SER A 192 7.36 11.20 14.61
C SER A 192 7.93 10.70 13.29
N ILE A 193 7.15 10.74 12.20
CA ILE A 193 7.58 10.29 10.87
C ILE A 193 8.74 11.15 10.34
N ARG A 194 8.72 12.47 10.58
CA ARG A 194 9.88 13.33 10.25
C ARG A 194 11.11 12.94 11.08
N GLN A 195 10.97 12.76 12.39
CA GLN A 195 12.08 12.40 13.27
C GLN A 195 12.69 11.03 12.91
N THR A 196 11.89 10.03 12.56
CA THR A 196 12.42 8.73 12.09
C THR A 196 13.10 8.86 10.73
N ALA A 197 12.50 9.56 9.76
CA ALA A 197 13.12 9.80 8.45
C ALA A 197 14.42 10.62 8.54
N GLU A 198 14.50 11.60 9.45
CA GLU A 198 15.70 12.37 9.73
C GLU A 198 16.80 11.51 10.38
N ALA A 199 16.44 10.63 11.31
CA ALA A 199 17.37 9.68 11.93
C ALA A 199 17.87 8.62 10.94
N GLU A 200 16.99 8.05 10.12
CA GLU A 200 17.34 7.12 9.04
C GLU A 200 18.25 7.79 7.99
N ALA A 201 17.92 9.02 7.57
CA ALA A 201 18.75 9.77 6.63
C ALA A 201 20.11 10.19 7.25
N ALA A 202 20.19 10.40 8.57
CA ALA A 202 21.46 10.59 9.27
C ALA A 202 22.28 9.28 9.31
N GLN A 203 21.64 8.15 9.64
CA GLN A 203 22.27 6.83 9.69
C GLN A 203 22.84 6.40 8.33
N VAL A 204 22.07 6.57 7.24
CA VAL A 204 22.53 6.25 5.87
C VAL A 204 23.67 7.15 5.42
N ARG A 205 23.68 8.44 5.80
CA ARG A 205 24.83 9.33 5.56
C ARG A 205 26.05 8.89 6.35
N ALA A 206 25.88 8.48 7.61
CA ALA A 206 26.97 8.01 8.45
C ALA A 206 27.58 6.69 7.95
N SER A 207 26.76 5.71 7.57
CA SER A 207 27.27 4.44 7.01
C SER A 207 27.96 4.66 5.66
N SER A 208 27.37 5.46 4.77
CA SER A 208 27.97 5.79 3.47
C SER A 208 29.29 6.57 3.61
N ALA A 209 29.40 7.46 4.61
CA ALA A 209 30.66 8.14 4.93
C ALA A 209 31.73 7.16 5.44
N ALA A 210 31.37 6.24 6.35
CA ALA A 210 32.29 5.21 6.86
C ALA A 210 32.72 4.21 5.77
N GLU A 211 31.80 3.78 4.90
CA GLU A 211 32.10 2.95 3.72
C GLU A 211 33.07 3.67 2.76
N ARG A 212 32.82 4.96 2.48
CA ARG A 212 33.71 5.81 1.67
C ARG A 212 35.10 5.91 2.30
N GLU A 213 35.19 6.13 3.61
CA GLU A 213 36.46 6.23 4.32
C GLU A 213 37.23 4.89 4.31
N GLN A 214 36.55 3.77 4.53
CA GLN A 214 37.14 2.43 4.41
C GLN A 214 37.65 2.14 2.98
N LEU A 215 36.90 2.54 1.95
CA LEU A 215 37.33 2.38 0.55
C LEU A 215 38.53 3.26 0.21
N LEU A 216 38.56 4.50 0.70
CA LEU A 216 39.71 5.40 0.53
C LEU A 216 40.95 4.90 1.28
N ALA A 217 40.78 4.36 2.50
CA ALA A 217 41.87 3.75 3.26
C ALA A 217 42.45 2.51 2.56
N ARG A 218 41.61 1.61 2.04
CA ARG A 218 42.05 0.45 1.25
C ARG A 218 42.79 0.88 -0.01
N LEU A 219 42.23 1.82 -0.78
CA LEU A 219 42.86 2.33 -1.99
C LEU A 219 44.19 3.04 -1.69
N ALA A 220 44.32 3.72 -0.55
CA ALA A 220 45.59 4.29 -0.09
C ALA A 220 46.62 3.20 0.23
N SER A 221 46.26 2.13 0.95
CA SER A 221 47.17 1.00 1.22
C SER A 221 47.54 0.23 -0.05
N GLU A 222 46.59 -0.03 -0.95
CA GLU A 222 46.85 -0.69 -2.24
C GLU A 222 47.78 0.15 -3.13
N HIS A 223 47.59 1.48 -3.15
CA HIS A 223 48.49 2.40 -3.83
C HIS A 223 49.87 2.43 -3.17
N GLU A 224 49.97 2.46 -1.84
CA GLU A 224 51.24 2.43 -1.14
C GLU A 224 52.00 1.12 -1.46
N GLU A 225 51.37 -0.05 -1.31
CA GLU A 225 51.94 -1.33 -1.71
C GLU A 225 52.38 -1.35 -3.19
N ALA A 226 51.59 -0.78 -4.11
CA ALA A 226 51.94 -0.71 -5.51
C ALA A 226 53.16 0.21 -5.76
N THR A 227 53.25 1.34 -5.07
CA THR A 227 54.45 2.21 -5.13
C THR A 227 55.67 1.56 -4.50
N GLN A 228 55.54 0.84 -3.38
CA GLN A 228 56.64 0.08 -2.78
C GLN A 228 57.12 -1.04 -3.72
N ARG A 229 56.20 -1.81 -4.34
CA ARG A 229 56.52 -2.86 -5.32
C ARG A 229 57.22 -2.30 -6.57
N THR A 230 56.78 -1.14 -7.08
CA THR A 230 57.44 -0.51 -8.24
C THR A 230 58.80 0.10 -7.89
N GLN A 231 58.96 0.65 -6.69
CA GLN A 231 60.27 1.10 -6.19
C GLN A 231 61.25 -0.08 -6.00
N GLN A 232 60.78 -1.21 -5.45
CA GLN A 232 61.57 -2.44 -5.32
C GLN A 232 62.00 -2.96 -6.70
N LEU A 233 61.06 -3.13 -7.63
CA LEU A 233 61.36 -3.58 -8.99
C LEU A 233 62.33 -2.64 -9.73
N LEU A 234 62.19 -1.32 -9.54
CA LEU A 234 63.12 -0.34 -10.10
C LEU A 234 64.51 -0.47 -9.46
N ALA A 235 64.60 -0.60 -8.13
CA ALA A 235 65.86 -0.76 -7.42
C ALA A 235 66.60 -2.04 -7.85
N ASP A 236 65.89 -3.17 -7.95
CA ASP A 236 66.46 -4.44 -8.41
C ASP A 236 66.84 -4.40 -9.89
N SER A 237 66.06 -3.72 -10.74
CA SER A 237 66.43 -3.46 -12.13
C SER A 237 67.68 -2.58 -12.24
N THR A 238 67.84 -1.55 -11.40
CA THR A 238 69.06 -0.73 -11.38
C THR A 238 70.27 -1.50 -10.85
N ARG A 239 70.13 -2.33 -9.81
CA ARG A 239 71.20 -3.23 -9.33
C ARG A 239 71.66 -4.18 -10.42
N ALA A 240 70.73 -4.88 -11.06
CA ALA A 240 71.04 -5.80 -12.15
C ALA A 240 71.70 -5.08 -13.35
N HIS A 241 71.33 -3.81 -13.62
CA HIS A 241 71.99 -3.01 -14.64
C HIS A 241 73.41 -2.58 -14.24
N GLU A 242 73.63 -2.14 -13.00
CA GLU A 242 74.97 -1.84 -12.48
C GLU A 242 75.88 -3.07 -12.46
N GLU A 243 75.36 -4.23 -12.06
CA GLU A 243 76.09 -5.51 -12.08
C GLU A 243 76.44 -5.94 -13.50
N ALA A 244 75.49 -5.84 -14.45
CA ALA A 244 75.77 -6.08 -15.86
C ALA A 244 76.79 -5.09 -16.46
N GLN A 245 76.74 -3.81 -16.07
CA GLN A 245 77.76 -2.82 -16.45
C GLN A 245 79.13 -3.15 -15.87
N ARG A 246 79.23 -3.55 -14.60
CA ARG A 246 80.49 -3.95 -13.95
C ARG A 246 81.08 -5.18 -14.63
N LEU A 247 80.27 -6.21 -14.86
CA LEU A 247 80.69 -7.42 -15.60
C LEU A 247 81.19 -7.05 -17.00
N LEU A 248 80.43 -6.24 -17.75
CA LEU A 248 80.83 -5.78 -19.08
C LEU A 248 82.14 -4.98 -19.05
N SER A 249 82.35 -4.08 -18.07
CA SER A 249 83.62 -3.36 -17.93
C SER A 249 84.78 -4.30 -17.61
N SER A 250 84.59 -5.29 -16.74
CA SER A 250 85.63 -6.27 -16.41
C SER A 250 85.98 -7.18 -17.59
N GLU A 251 85.00 -7.55 -18.43
CA GLU A 251 85.25 -8.31 -19.66
C GLU A 251 85.93 -7.45 -20.73
N ILE A 252 85.61 -6.16 -20.82
CA ILE A 252 86.33 -5.22 -21.70
C ILE A 252 87.80 -5.06 -21.22
N GLU A 253 88.04 -4.93 -19.92
CA GLU A 253 89.41 -4.91 -19.37
C GLU A 253 90.16 -6.23 -19.58
N HIS A 254 89.47 -7.36 -19.54
CA HIS A 254 90.05 -8.68 -19.80
C HIS A 254 90.39 -8.85 -21.28
N ALA A 255 89.44 -8.60 -22.19
CA ALA A 255 89.63 -8.66 -23.63
C ALA A 255 90.68 -7.66 -24.13
N THR A 256 90.78 -6.46 -23.53
CA THR A 256 91.85 -5.51 -23.85
C THR A 256 93.21 -5.96 -23.33
N ARG A 257 93.30 -6.53 -22.13
CA ARG A 257 94.54 -7.18 -21.63
C ARG A 257 95.01 -8.28 -22.58
N VAL A 258 94.16 -9.27 -22.86
CA VAL A 258 94.46 -10.38 -23.79
C VAL A 258 94.90 -9.84 -25.16
N ARG A 259 94.20 -8.84 -25.71
CA ARG A 259 94.60 -8.17 -26.97
C ARG A 259 96.00 -7.54 -26.87
N THR A 260 96.31 -6.82 -25.78
CA THR A 260 97.64 -6.19 -25.62
C THR A 260 98.74 -7.21 -25.41
N GLU A 261 98.46 -8.30 -24.70
CA GLU A 261 99.41 -9.40 -24.47
C GLU A 261 99.68 -10.16 -25.77
N SER A 262 98.65 -10.53 -26.54
CA SER A 262 98.80 -11.15 -27.86
C SER A 262 99.52 -10.25 -28.87
N LEU A 263 99.30 -8.93 -28.82
CA LEU A 263 100.06 -7.98 -29.66
C LEU A 263 101.53 -7.88 -29.24
N ALA A 264 101.82 -7.87 -27.93
CA ALA A 264 103.18 -7.87 -27.42
C ALA A 264 103.91 -9.20 -27.69
N GLU A 265 103.21 -10.34 -27.65
CA GLU A 265 103.74 -11.65 -28.02
C GLU A 265 103.98 -11.75 -29.53
N ALA A 266 103.03 -11.33 -30.36
CA ALA A 266 103.22 -11.25 -31.81
C ALA A 266 104.41 -10.34 -32.19
N GLU A 267 104.62 -9.24 -31.47
CA GLU A 267 105.78 -8.36 -31.66
C GLU A 267 107.10 -9.02 -31.21
N ARG A 268 107.10 -9.76 -30.09
CA ARG A 268 108.27 -10.57 -29.68
C ARG A 268 108.62 -11.62 -30.72
N VAL A 269 107.62 -12.35 -31.22
CA VAL A 269 107.78 -13.36 -32.29
C VAL A 269 108.27 -12.69 -33.58
N ARG A 270 107.77 -11.50 -33.94
CA ARG A 270 108.25 -10.72 -35.09
C ARG A 270 109.72 -10.32 -34.95
N ILE A 271 110.12 -9.81 -33.78
CA ILE A 271 111.51 -9.42 -33.49
C ILE A 271 112.42 -10.66 -33.44
N GLN A 272 111.97 -11.79 -32.90
CA GLN A 272 112.71 -13.04 -32.87
C GLN A 272 112.89 -13.60 -34.28
N ALA A 273 111.82 -13.73 -35.06
CA ALA A 273 111.88 -14.21 -36.45
C ALA A 273 112.72 -13.31 -37.35
N ALA A 274 112.72 -11.99 -37.11
CA ALA A 274 113.63 -11.06 -37.79
C ALA A 274 115.09 -11.35 -37.43
N ARG A 275 115.43 -11.50 -36.14
CA ARG A 275 116.79 -11.85 -35.68
C ARG A 275 117.26 -13.22 -36.15
N GLU A 276 116.38 -14.21 -36.19
CA GLU A 276 116.66 -15.55 -36.71
C GLU A 276 116.86 -15.51 -38.23
N GLY A 277 116.08 -14.68 -38.94
CA GLY A 277 116.27 -14.37 -40.35
C GLY A 277 117.62 -13.69 -40.63
N ASP A 278 117.96 -12.64 -39.87
CA ASP A 278 119.25 -11.93 -39.95
C ASP A 278 120.42 -12.87 -39.64
N ALA A 279 120.29 -13.72 -38.62
CA ALA A 279 121.30 -14.72 -38.27
C ALA A 279 121.44 -15.80 -39.36
N HIS A 280 120.34 -16.24 -39.97
CA HIS A 280 120.37 -17.18 -41.10
C HIS A 280 120.96 -16.53 -42.35
N LEU A 281 120.69 -15.24 -42.62
CA LEU A 281 121.31 -14.48 -43.69
C LEU A 281 122.81 -14.32 -43.44
N ALA A 282 123.22 -13.92 -42.22
CA ALA A 282 124.63 -13.82 -41.85
C ALA A 282 125.38 -15.16 -41.97
N ALA A 283 124.79 -16.26 -41.49
CA ALA A 283 125.35 -17.60 -41.62
C ALA A 283 125.39 -18.08 -43.08
N SER A 284 124.42 -17.68 -43.91
CA SER A 284 124.40 -17.95 -45.35
C SER A 284 125.50 -17.15 -46.07
N HIS A 285 125.67 -15.87 -45.74
CA HIS A 285 126.75 -15.02 -46.26
C HIS A 285 128.12 -15.55 -45.83
N GLN A 286 128.31 -15.97 -44.57
CA GLN A 286 129.54 -16.61 -44.10
C GLN A 286 129.86 -17.87 -44.93
N LYS A 287 128.90 -18.79 -45.08
CA LYS A 287 129.06 -19.99 -45.92
C LYS A 287 129.30 -19.65 -47.39
N ALA A 288 128.70 -18.59 -47.92
CA ALA A 288 128.93 -18.13 -49.28
C ALA A 288 130.34 -17.54 -49.44
N THR A 289 130.83 -16.74 -48.48
CA THR A 289 132.22 -16.24 -48.49
C THR A 289 133.25 -17.35 -48.28
N GLU A 290 132.95 -18.35 -47.44
CA GLU A 290 133.80 -19.53 -47.28
C GLU A 290 133.83 -20.37 -48.56
N LEU A 291 132.67 -20.60 -49.19
CA LEU A 291 132.60 -21.30 -50.47
C LEU A 291 133.34 -20.53 -51.57
N MET A 292 133.19 -19.21 -51.63
CA MET A 292 133.96 -18.35 -52.54
C MET A 292 135.45 -18.50 -52.30
N GLN A 293 135.93 -18.34 -51.06
CA GLN A 293 137.34 -18.54 -50.69
C GLN A 293 137.84 -19.96 -51.02
N GLN A 294 137.03 -21.00 -50.79
CA GLN A 294 137.37 -22.37 -51.20
C GLN A 294 137.44 -22.52 -52.72
N THR A 295 136.58 -21.85 -53.50
CA THR A 295 136.65 -21.85 -54.96
C THR A 295 137.81 -21.02 -55.49
N GLU A 296 138.14 -19.90 -54.85
CA GLU A 296 139.30 -19.06 -55.15
C GLU A 296 140.60 -19.80 -54.83
N GLN A 297 140.70 -20.50 -53.70
CA GLN A 297 141.83 -21.37 -53.38
C GLN A 297 141.96 -22.53 -54.37
N LYS A 298 140.86 -23.17 -54.78
CA LYS A 298 140.86 -24.21 -55.83
C LYS A 298 141.24 -23.65 -57.20
N ALA A 299 140.85 -22.42 -57.52
CA ALA A 299 141.20 -21.73 -58.76
C ALA A 299 142.66 -21.28 -58.76
N ALA A 300 143.16 -20.75 -57.64
CA ALA A 300 144.56 -20.35 -57.44
C ALA A 300 145.49 -21.56 -57.46
N TRP A 301 145.15 -22.66 -56.76
CA TRP A 301 145.89 -23.91 -56.84
C TRP A 301 145.93 -24.46 -58.28
N ARG A 302 144.81 -24.37 -59.01
CA ARG A 302 144.74 -24.77 -60.42
C ARG A 302 145.55 -23.82 -61.33
N ALA A 303 145.61 -22.54 -61.01
CA ALA A 303 146.43 -21.56 -61.72
C ALA A 303 147.93 -21.76 -61.45
N ASP A 304 148.31 -22.07 -60.22
CA ASP A 304 149.68 -22.43 -59.84
C ASP A 304 150.13 -23.75 -60.49
N GLU A 305 149.26 -24.76 -60.55
CA GLU A 305 149.60 -26.01 -61.24
C GLU A 305 149.67 -25.80 -62.76
N LEU A 306 148.77 -25.02 -63.36
CA LEU A 306 148.87 -24.60 -64.77
C LEU A 306 150.11 -23.71 -65.04
N ASN A 307 150.54 -22.90 -64.07
CA ASN A 307 151.78 -22.11 -64.15
C ASN A 307 153.00 -23.03 -64.08
N ARG A 308 153.02 -24.04 -63.19
CA ARG A 308 154.10 -25.05 -63.13
C ARG A 308 154.13 -25.92 -64.37
N GLU A 309 152.98 -26.26 -64.96
CA GLU A 309 152.92 -26.87 -66.29
C GLU A 309 153.48 -25.94 -67.37
N ASN A 310 153.14 -24.64 -67.34
CA ASN A 310 153.73 -23.65 -68.24
C ASN A 310 155.25 -23.50 -68.05
N GLU A 311 155.75 -23.42 -66.83
CA GLU A 311 157.19 -23.35 -66.53
C GLU A 311 157.91 -24.62 -66.96
N ARG A 312 157.34 -25.81 -66.71
CA ARG A 312 157.86 -27.08 -67.25
C ARG A 312 157.84 -27.07 -68.78
N LEU A 313 156.80 -26.54 -69.42
CA LEU A 313 156.71 -26.42 -70.88
C LEU A 313 157.66 -25.36 -71.46
N LEU A 314 157.95 -24.28 -70.72
CA LEU A 314 158.92 -23.24 -71.08
C LEU A 314 160.35 -23.73 -70.91
N GLN A 315 160.68 -24.39 -69.80
CA GLN A 315 161.97 -25.07 -69.60
C GLN A 315 162.16 -26.21 -70.63
N ARG A 316 161.08 -26.92 -70.98
CA ARG A 316 161.09 -27.90 -72.07
C ARG A 316 161.25 -27.24 -73.44
N LYS A 317 160.66 -26.06 -73.68
CA LYS A 317 160.84 -25.26 -74.89
C LYS A 317 162.27 -24.72 -74.99
N GLU A 318 162.85 -24.22 -73.91
CA GLU A 318 164.22 -23.70 -73.87
C GLU A 318 165.25 -24.82 -74.02
N SER A 319 165.03 -25.98 -73.39
CA SER A 319 165.86 -27.16 -73.65
C SER A 319 165.69 -27.68 -75.08
N ILE A 320 164.49 -27.67 -75.66
CA ILE A 320 164.27 -28.00 -77.08
C ILE A 320 164.93 -26.96 -78.00
N LEU A 321 164.94 -25.67 -77.66
CA LEU A 321 165.61 -24.63 -78.44
C LEU A 321 167.14 -24.71 -78.33
N ALA A 322 167.68 -25.03 -77.15
CA ALA A 322 169.10 -25.33 -76.96
C ALA A 322 169.52 -26.61 -77.70
N GLN A 323 168.69 -27.65 -77.64
CA GLN A 323 168.87 -28.89 -78.41
C GLN A 323 168.82 -28.60 -79.91
N LEU A 324 167.86 -27.82 -80.42
CA LEU A 324 167.80 -27.38 -81.82
C LEU A 324 169.05 -26.60 -82.22
N ASN A 325 169.55 -25.69 -81.38
CA ASN A 325 170.76 -24.92 -81.70
C ASN A 325 172.03 -25.80 -81.72
N SER A 326 172.08 -26.87 -80.91
CA SER A 326 173.16 -27.88 -80.96
C SER A 326 173.02 -28.86 -82.13
N LEU A 327 171.80 -29.28 -82.46
CA LEU A 327 171.51 -30.20 -83.58
C LEU A 327 171.67 -29.50 -84.94
N SER A 328 171.43 -28.18 -85.01
CA SER A 328 171.73 -27.34 -86.17
C SER A 328 173.23 -27.30 -86.54
N SER A 329 174.12 -27.79 -85.66
CA SER A 329 175.56 -27.93 -85.93
C SER A 329 176.01 -29.37 -86.18
N LEU A 330 175.09 -30.34 -86.19
CA LEU A 330 175.38 -31.77 -86.35
C LEU A 330 174.53 -32.48 -87.43
N ALA A 331 173.49 -31.83 -87.95
CA ALA A 331 172.49 -32.45 -88.84
C ALA A 331 172.68 -32.17 -90.36
N ASP A 332 173.86 -31.71 -90.78
CA ASP A 332 174.28 -31.65 -92.19
C ASP A 332 174.93 -32.99 -92.66
N GLN A 333 174.88 -34.03 -91.82
CA GLN A 333 175.44 -35.36 -92.08
C GLN A 333 174.45 -36.44 -91.64
N THR A 334 174.36 -37.54 -92.42
CA THR A 334 173.45 -38.69 -92.24
C THR A 334 171.96 -38.30 -92.11
N ALA A 335 171.16 -38.25 -93.18
CA ALA A 335 170.79 -39.32 -94.12
C ALA A 335 170.07 -40.52 -93.47
N ASN A 336 168.87 -40.80 -94.00
CA ASN A 336 168.09 -42.05 -93.94
C ASN A 336 167.47 -42.52 -92.60
N GLU A 337 166.17 -42.88 -92.69
CA GLU A 337 165.56 -44.17 -92.25
C GLU A 337 165.62 -44.58 -90.75
N GLN A 338 164.65 -45.28 -90.14
CA GLN A 338 163.21 -45.54 -90.36
C GLN A 338 162.71 -46.31 -89.11
N GLN A 339 161.53 -45.96 -88.55
CA GLN A 339 160.65 -46.89 -87.79
C GLN A 339 161.28 -47.50 -86.48
N GLN A 340 160.67 -48.35 -85.63
CA GLN A 340 159.34 -48.97 -85.39
C GLN A 340 159.31 -49.34 -83.85
N PHE A 341 158.26 -49.77 -83.11
CA PHE A 341 156.82 -50.04 -83.27
C PHE A 341 156.16 -50.05 -81.84
N LEU A 342 154.93 -50.57 -81.68
CA LEU A 342 154.19 -50.89 -80.42
C LEU A 342 153.75 -49.68 -79.54
N ASP A 343 152.63 -49.63 -78.80
CA ASP A 343 151.30 -50.34 -78.75
C ASP A 343 150.44 -49.58 -77.69
N ASP A 344 149.11 -49.69 -77.52
CA ASP A 344 147.95 -50.01 -78.37
C ASP A 344 146.64 -49.66 -77.56
N ALA A 345 145.47 -50.11 -78.00
CA ALA A 345 144.27 -50.44 -77.22
C ALA A 345 143.37 -49.30 -76.69
N ARG A 346 142.43 -48.87 -77.56
CA ARG A 346 141.03 -48.55 -77.18
C ARG A 346 140.12 -49.63 -77.76
N PRO A 347 138.93 -49.89 -77.18
CA PRO A 347 137.70 -49.48 -77.89
C PRO A 347 136.52 -49.08 -76.96
N GLN A 348 135.36 -48.84 -77.57
CA GLN A 348 134.04 -48.65 -76.92
C GLN A 348 133.26 -49.98 -76.87
N GLN A 349 132.25 -50.12 -75.99
CA GLN A 349 130.82 -50.38 -76.33
C GLN A 349 129.93 -51.00 -75.21
N GLN A 350 128.71 -50.46 -75.10
CA GLN A 350 127.39 -51.12 -74.89
C GLN A 350 127.00 -51.95 -73.62
N SER A 351 125.66 -51.93 -73.36
CA SER A 351 124.82 -52.98 -72.73
C SER A 351 124.85 -53.22 -71.21
N THR A 352 123.79 -53.65 -70.50
CA THR A 352 122.30 -53.59 -70.65
C THR A 352 121.61 -54.14 -69.38
N ARG A 353 120.41 -53.61 -69.01
CA ARG A 353 119.29 -54.33 -68.32
C ARG A 353 119.55 -54.91 -66.90
N ASP A 354 118.59 -55.37 -66.10
CA ASP A 354 117.12 -55.16 -65.94
C ASP A 354 116.73 -55.60 -64.50
N SER A 355 115.67 -55.02 -63.89
CA SER A 355 114.67 -55.72 -63.03
C SER A 355 113.67 -54.77 -62.34
N GLN A 356 112.58 -55.33 -61.80
CA GLN A 356 111.29 -54.68 -61.43
C GLN A 356 110.76 -55.30 -60.09
N PRO A 357 109.49 -55.15 -59.58
CA PRO A 357 108.28 -54.42 -60.05
C PRO A 357 107.43 -53.66 -58.98
N GLN A 358 106.26 -53.13 -59.41
CA GLN A 358 105.04 -52.71 -58.64
C GLN A 358 105.08 -51.36 -57.86
N GLN A 359 104.03 -50.51 -57.68
CA GLN A 359 102.71 -50.13 -58.29
C GLN A 359 101.81 -49.57 -57.12
N PRO A 360 100.68 -48.84 -57.31
CA PRO A 360 100.28 -47.85 -58.36
C PRO A 360 99.39 -46.62 -57.88
N ILE A 361 99.15 -45.61 -58.75
CA ILE A 361 97.89 -44.79 -58.92
C ILE A 361 97.41 -43.79 -57.80
N PRO A 362 96.80 -42.59 -58.07
CA PRO A 362 97.07 -41.50 -59.06
C PRO A 362 96.98 -40.05 -58.42
N PRO A 363 97.02 -38.93 -59.19
CA PRO A 363 96.88 -37.55 -58.64
C PRO A 363 95.59 -36.78 -59.07
N ARG A 364 95.29 -35.64 -58.41
CA ARG A 364 94.42 -34.56 -58.96
C ARG A 364 94.84 -33.12 -58.53
N PRO A 365 94.50 -32.07 -59.30
CA PRO A 365 95.06 -30.71 -59.14
C PRO A 365 94.07 -29.67 -58.55
N GLY A 366 94.53 -28.44 -58.33
CA GLY A 366 93.71 -27.29 -57.94
C GLY A 366 93.36 -26.33 -59.10
N GLY A 367 92.89 -25.11 -58.78
CA GLY A 367 92.90 -23.97 -59.72
C GLY A 367 91.54 -23.40 -60.17
N GLN A 368 90.95 -22.56 -59.32
CA GLN A 368 90.13 -21.36 -59.64
C GLN A 368 88.79 -21.43 -60.45
N SER A 369 87.87 -20.59 -59.97
CA SER A 369 86.85 -19.79 -60.70
C SER A 369 85.78 -20.44 -61.61
N GLY A 370 84.52 -20.16 -61.29
CA GLY A 370 83.36 -20.23 -62.19
C GLY A 370 82.26 -19.25 -61.70
N GLN A 371 81.48 -18.68 -62.62
CA GLN A 371 80.56 -17.56 -62.34
C GLN A 371 79.16 -17.76 -62.96
N SER A 372 78.19 -16.98 -62.46
CA SER A 372 76.93 -16.54 -63.12
C SER A 372 75.66 -17.43 -63.10
N GLY A 373 74.50 -16.76 -62.97
CA GLY A 373 73.13 -17.26 -63.24
C GLY A 373 72.43 -18.00 -62.08
N GLN A 374 71.12 -17.79 -61.80
CA GLN A 374 70.18 -16.75 -62.24
C GLN A 374 68.98 -16.65 -61.24
N SER A 375 68.09 -15.67 -61.41
CA SER A 375 67.02 -15.30 -60.45
C SER A 375 65.66 -16.00 -60.69
N GLY A 376 64.79 -16.12 -59.66
CA GLY A 376 63.35 -16.38 -59.89
C GLY A 376 62.52 -16.87 -58.68
N ALA A 377 61.58 -16.05 -58.21
CA ALA A 377 60.61 -16.28 -57.12
C ALA A 377 59.84 -17.63 -57.14
N SER A 378 59.36 -18.21 -56.01
CA SER A 378 58.17 -17.73 -55.27
C SER A 378 57.69 -18.74 -54.20
N GLY A 379 56.88 -18.28 -53.21
CA GLY A 379 55.83 -19.10 -52.58
C GLY A 379 56.04 -19.73 -51.18
N GLN A 380 55.35 -19.15 -50.17
CA GLN A 380 54.65 -19.82 -49.04
C GLN A 380 55.48 -20.52 -47.92
N SER A 381 55.08 -20.57 -46.63
CA SER A 381 54.07 -19.81 -45.86
C SER A 381 54.19 -20.04 -44.33
N ALA A 382 53.75 -19.05 -43.52
CA ALA A 382 53.30 -19.14 -42.10
C ALA A 382 54.34 -19.40 -40.98
N PRO A 383 54.06 -19.08 -39.68
CA PRO A 383 52.97 -18.27 -39.09
C PRO A 383 53.43 -17.18 -38.07
N SER A 384 52.44 -16.52 -37.43
CA SER A 384 52.49 -15.92 -36.06
C SER A 384 52.96 -14.47 -35.82
N ALA A 385 52.06 -13.54 -36.18
CA ALA A 385 51.52 -12.42 -35.38
C ALA A 385 52.39 -11.65 -34.34
N ARG A 386 52.34 -10.30 -34.43
CA ARG A 386 52.68 -9.36 -33.33
C ARG A 386 51.68 -8.17 -33.29
N SER A 387 51.59 -7.54 -32.11
CA SER A 387 50.66 -6.49 -31.67
C SER A 387 50.69 -5.16 -32.43
N ALA A 388 49.57 -4.43 -32.39
CA ALA A 388 49.51 -2.98 -32.09
C ALA A 388 48.08 -2.54 -31.71
N GLN A 389 47.94 -1.42 -30.99
CA GLN A 389 46.65 -0.81 -30.61
C GLN A 389 46.38 0.49 -31.38
N SER A 390 45.12 0.85 -31.57
CA SER A 390 44.68 2.26 -31.61
C SER A 390 43.18 2.40 -31.32
N ALA A 391 42.80 3.56 -30.79
CA ALA A 391 41.44 4.01 -30.45
C ALA A 391 41.22 5.41 -31.11
N PRO A 392 40.12 6.20 -30.93
CA PRO A 392 39.02 6.07 -29.95
C PRO A 392 37.60 6.56 -30.40
N ARG A 393 36.71 6.75 -29.41
CA ARG A 393 35.58 7.73 -29.34
C ARG A 393 34.20 7.44 -29.98
N SER A 394 33.31 6.95 -29.11
CA SER A 394 32.01 7.57 -28.69
C SER A 394 30.88 7.89 -29.69
N ALA A 395 29.72 7.23 -29.50
CA ALA A 395 28.37 7.78 -29.66
C ALA A 395 27.37 7.06 -28.72
N GLN A 396 26.20 7.64 -28.45
CA GLN A 396 25.15 7.09 -27.57
C GLN A 396 24.00 6.44 -28.35
N SER A 397 23.36 5.40 -27.80
CA SER A 397 21.90 5.16 -27.87
C SER A 397 21.50 3.91 -27.06
N ALA A 398 20.29 3.89 -26.50
CA ALA A 398 19.72 2.75 -25.78
C ALA A 398 18.35 2.35 -26.36
N PRO A 399 17.98 1.05 -26.38
CA PRO A 399 16.65 0.60 -26.79
C PRO A 399 15.67 0.54 -25.59
N ALA A 400 14.39 0.80 -25.86
CA ALA A 400 13.30 0.72 -24.88
C ALA A 400 12.20 -0.27 -25.31
N ALA A 401 11.34 -0.66 -24.38
CA ALA A 401 10.34 -1.74 -24.50
C ALA A 401 9.00 -1.26 -25.16
N PRO A 402 8.08 -2.17 -25.54
CA PRO A 402 7.00 -1.89 -26.51
C PRO A 402 5.73 -1.23 -25.93
N PRO A 403 4.84 -0.66 -26.79
CA PRO A 403 3.72 0.17 -26.37
C PRO A 403 2.42 -0.59 -26.01
N ALA A 404 1.60 0.05 -25.18
CA ALA A 404 0.24 -0.40 -24.84
C ALA A 404 -0.82 0.09 -25.86
N GLN A 405 -1.97 -0.59 -25.91
CA GLN A 405 -3.04 -0.32 -26.86
C GLN A 405 -4.11 0.61 -26.28
N HIS A 406 -4.46 1.69 -26.99
CA HIS A 406 -5.72 2.40 -26.80
C HIS A 406 -6.76 1.93 -27.81
N ARG A 407 -7.98 1.66 -27.35
CA ARG A 407 -9.16 1.45 -28.20
C ARG A 407 -10.25 2.45 -27.84
N THR A 408 -10.80 3.12 -28.84
CA THR A 408 -11.93 4.04 -28.71
C THR A 408 -13.24 3.29 -28.44
N GLY A 409 -14.15 3.93 -27.70
CA GLY A 409 -15.46 3.36 -27.38
C GLY A 409 -16.59 3.90 -28.26
N GLN A 410 -17.66 3.12 -28.40
CA GLN A 410 -18.99 3.56 -28.83
C GLN A 410 -20.06 2.54 -28.41
N ASN A 411 -21.33 2.97 -28.49
CA ASN A 411 -22.58 2.21 -28.36
C ASN A 411 -23.02 1.71 -26.95
N GLN A 412 -24.07 2.40 -26.45
CA GLN A 412 -25.15 1.82 -25.63
C GLN A 412 -25.99 0.83 -26.48
N PRO A 413 -26.83 -0.06 -25.90
CA PRO A 413 -28.14 0.34 -25.36
C PRO A 413 -28.51 -0.29 -23.99
N GLY A 414 -29.46 0.36 -23.31
CA GLY A 414 -29.83 0.07 -21.92
C GLY A 414 -30.56 -1.24 -21.62
N THR A 415 -30.61 -1.53 -20.32
CA THR A 415 -31.59 -2.43 -19.70
C THR A 415 -32.30 -1.69 -18.56
N ASN A 416 -33.62 -1.70 -18.59
CA ASN A 416 -34.47 -0.96 -17.65
C ASN A 416 -34.88 -1.87 -16.48
N ARG A 417 -34.61 -1.50 -15.22
CA ARG A 417 -35.05 -2.26 -14.03
C ARG A 417 -36.23 -1.57 -13.34
N GLN A 418 -37.38 -2.25 -13.36
CA GLN A 418 -38.53 -1.93 -12.50
C GLN A 418 -38.21 -2.18 -11.03
N PRO A 419 -38.78 -1.40 -10.10
CA PRO A 419 -39.33 -1.91 -8.86
C PRO A 419 -40.78 -2.36 -9.10
N GLN A 420 -41.12 -3.61 -8.77
CA GLN A 420 -42.51 -4.07 -8.82
C GLN A 420 -43.28 -3.60 -7.58
N GLN A 421 -44.50 -3.09 -7.79
CA GLN A 421 -45.51 -3.07 -6.74
C GLN A 421 -46.20 -4.42 -6.69
N GLY A 422 -46.24 -5.05 -5.52
CA GLY A 422 -47.04 -6.24 -5.24
C GLY A 422 -47.97 -5.95 -4.07
N SER A 423 -49.26 -6.20 -4.23
CA SER A 423 -50.29 -5.98 -3.22
C SER A 423 -50.98 -7.28 -2.82
N GLN A 424 -51.81 -7.21 -1.79
CA GLN A 424 -52.52 -8.33 -1.14
C GLN A 424 -51.60 -9.24 -0.27
N GLY A 425 -52.06 -9.82 0.84
CA GLY A 425 -53.34 -9.59 1.52
C GLY A 425 -53.93 -10.85 2.16
N GLN A 426 -53.59 -11.15 3.42
CA GLN A 426 -54.25 -12.21 4.17
C GLN A 426 -54.37 -11.87 5.65
N GLN A 427 -55.54 -12.15 6.24
CA GLN A 427 -55.83 -11.96 7.66
C GLN A 427 -55.62 -13.26 8.43
N ARG A 428 -55.14 -13.18 9.69
CA ARG A 428 -55.61 -13.98 10.83
C ARG A 428 -55.03 -13.47 12.16
N ASN A 429 -55.94 -13.09 13.07
CA ASN A 429 -55.71 -12.80 14.48
C ASN A 429 -55.90 -14.10 15.32
N PRO A 430 -55.71 -14.10 16.67
CA PRO A 430 -54.63 -13.47 17.44
C PRO A 430 -54.07 -14.41 18.54
N SER A 431 -52.85 -14.17 19.05
CA SER A 431 -52.33 -14.71 20.33
C SER A 431 -51.02 -14.01 20.73
N GLY A 432 -50.65 -14.02 22.02
CA GLY A 432 -49.30 -13.61 22.49
C GLY A 432 -49.22 -12.27 23.25
N GLU A 433 -49.61 -12.31 24.52
CA GLU A 433 -49.01 -11.64 25.70
C GLU A 433 -48.26 -10.29 25.56
N ARG A 434 -48.70 -9.29 26.34
CA ARG A 434 -47.97 -8.03 26.60
C ARG A 434 -47.09 -8.18 27.86
N PRO A 435 -45.76 -7.95 27.81
CA PRO A 435 -44.97 -7.77 29.02
C PRO A 435 -45.33 -6.43 29.68
N ARG A 436 -45.85 -6.45 30.91
CA ARG A 436 -45.99 -5.23 31.73
C ARG A 436 -44.62 -4.82 32.29
N GLN A 437 -44.02 -3.77 31.76
CA GLN A 437 -42.91 -3.10 32.45
C GLN A 437 -43.45 -2.29 33.64
N GLN A 438 -42.92 -2.53 34.84
CA GLN A 438 -43.10 -1.65 36.00
C GLN A 438 -41.77 -0.92 36.29
N PRO A 439 -41.72 0.41 36.35
CA PRO A 439 -40.55 1.14 36.78
C PRO A 439 -40.58 1.46 38.29
N LYS A 440 -39.50 1.11 38.99
CA LYS A 440 -38.91 1.80 40.15
C LYS A 440 -39.80 2.05 41.38
N GLN A 441 -39.47 1.38 42.48
CA GLN A 441 -39.54 1.99 43.82
C GLN A 441 -38.11 2.26 44.32
N SER A 442 -37.90 3.40 44.96
CA SER A 442 -36.63 3.80 45.57
C SER A 442 -36.81 3.99 47.07
N PRO A 443 -36.05 3.28 47.93
CA PRO A 443 -36.06 3.57 49.37
C PRO A 443 -35.37 4.91 49.66
N GLN A 444 -36.09 5.84 50.31
CA GLN A 444 -35.54 7.11 50.77
C GLN A 444 -35.38 7.09 52.30
N GLN A 445 -34.14 7.05 52.77
CA GLN A 445 -33.64 7.28 54.14
C GLN A 445 -32.10 7.26 54.01
N ASN A 446 -31.33 8.34 54.11
CA ASN A 446 -31.36 9.50 55.02
C ASN A 446 -31.22 9.09 56.51
N THR A 447 -29.98 8.89 56.93
CA THR A 447 -29.58 8.73 58.33
C THR A 447 -28.36 9.60 58.64
N GLY A 448 -28.48 10.43 59.68
CA GLY A 448 -27.39 10.97 60.49
C GLY A 448 -26.12 11.51 59.81
N ARG A 449 -26.15 12.73 59.28
CA ARG A 449 -24.92 13.53 59.12
C ARG A 449 -24.42 13.94 60.51
N THR A 450 -23.34 13.34 60.98
CA THR A 450 -22.62 13.73 62.20
C THR A 450 -21.76 14.97 61.98
N GLY A 451 -21.54 15.74 63.05
CA GLY A 451 -20.53 16.78 63.14
C GLY A 451 -20.88 18.13 62.49
N GLU A 452 -21.36 19.08 63.29
CA GLU A 452 -20.55 20.23 63.75
C GLU A 452 -21.35 21.05 64.78
N GLY A 453 -20.71 21.44 65.88
CA GLY A 453 -21.39 22.03 67.04
C GLY A 453 -20.42 22.55 68.10
N GLY A 454 -19.61 23.54 67.75
CA GLY A 454 -18.69 24.24 68.65
C GLY A 454 -18.91 25.75 68.59
N GLN A 455 -19.34 26.36 69.69
CA GLN A 455 -19.62 27.79 69.75
C GLN A 455 -18.33 28.64 69.85
N PRO A 456 -18.34 29.89 69.35
CA PRO A 456 -17.19 30.79 69.42
C PRO A 456 -16.98 31.34 70.84
N ARG A 457 -15.73 31.69 71.16
CA ARG A 457 -15.40 32.49 72.35
C ARG A 457 -15.44 33.99 72.04
N ARG A 458 -16.43 34.71 72.59
CA ARG A 458 -16.23 35.99 73.27
C ARG A 458 -17.44 36.35 74.13
#